data_AF-T0MZ65-F1
#
_entry.id   AF-T0MZ65-F1
#
_cell.length_a   1.000
_cell.length_b   1.000
_cell.length_c   1.000
_cell.angle_alpha   90.00
_cell.angle_beta   90.00
_cell.angle_gamma   90.00
#
_symmetry.space_group_name_H-M   'P 1'
#
loop_
_entity.id
_entity.type
_entity.pdbx_description
1 polymer ?
#
loop_
_entity_poly.entity_id
_entity_poly.type
_entity_poly.pdbx_seq_one_letter_code
_entity_poly.pdbx_strand_id
1 'polypeptide(L)' 'MVEFNNEEQIIEFIAFCIENFKVKHGMKGKAVANLFYESKALEFLKDAYEMLHTQSKEYIIEEIEVYLKNRGYKF' A
#
# COMPACT_ATOMS: atom_id res chain seq x y z
N MET A 1 14.35 -20.92 -10.35
CA MET A 1 13.52 -19.80 -9.88
C MET A 1 14.05 -19.40 -8.52
N VAL A 2 14.28 -18.13 -8.27
CA VAL A 2 14.67 -17.66 -6.93
C VAL A 2 13.42 -17.74 -6.06
N GLU A 3 13.45 -18.54 -5.00
CA GLU A 3 12.40 -18.55 -3.99
C GLU A 3 12.59 -17.32 -3.10
N PHE A 4 11.76 -16.30 -3.31
CA PHE A 4 11.69 -15.16 -2.40
C PHE A 4 11.10 -15.62 -1.08
N ASN A 5 11.63 -15.11 0.03
CA ASN A 5 10.99 -15.33 1.33
C ASN A 5 9.71 -14.46 1.41
N ASN A 6 8.76 -14.85 2.27
CA ASN A 6 7.47 -14.15 2.41
C ASN A 6 7.63 -12.66 2.74
N GLU A 7 8.69 -12.29 3.47
CA GLU A 7 8.95 -10.90 3.86
C GLU A 7 9.36 -10.02 2.67
N GLU A 8 10.20 -10.54 1.75
CA GLU A 8 10.59 -9.83 0.53
C GLU A 8 9.39 -9.56 -0.38
N GLN A 9 8.48 -10.51 -0.52
CA GLN A 9 7.27 -10.35 -1.33
C GLN A 9 6.31 -9.30 -0.73
N ILE A 10 6.18 -9.27 0.59
CA ILE A 10 5.41 -8.25 1.30
C ILE A 10 6.04 -6.87 1.11
N ILE A 11 7.38 -6.77 1.19
CA ILE A 11 8.10 -5.50 0.96
C ILE A 11 7.90 -5.01 -0.47
N GLU A 12 7.99 -5.89 -1.47
CA GLU A 12 7.74 -5.57 -2.87
C GLU A 12 6.29 -5.07 -3.07
N PHE A 13 5.32 -5.75 -2.47
CA PHE A 13 3.92 -5.34 -2.50
C PHE A 13 3.68 -3.97 -1.85
N ILE A 14 4.32 -3.68 -0.71
CA ILE A 14 4.24 -2.37 -0.08
C ILE A 14 4.86 -1.29 -0.98
N ALA A 15 6.01 -1.56 -1.60
CA ALA A 15 6.64 -0.64 -2.54
C ALA A 15 5.74 -0.36 -3.75
N PHE A 16 5.09 -1.41 -4.29
CA PHE A 16 4.07 -1.30 -5.33
C PHE A 16 2.90 -0.40 -4.90
N CYS A 17 2.37 -0.58 -3.69
CA CYS A 17 1.27 0.24 -3.17
C CYS A 17 1.66 1.72 -3.05
N ILE A 18 2.86 2.01 -2.51
CA ILE A 18 3.38 3.38 -2.36
C ILE A 18 3.51 4.06 -3.73
N GLU A 19 4.10 3.37 -4.71
CA GLU A 19 4.35 3.93 -6.04
C GLU A 19 3.05 4.21 -6.80
N ASN A 20 2.08 3.29 -6.74
CA ASN A 20 0.81 3.46 -7.44
C ASN A 20 -0.08 4.52 -6.78
N PHE A 21 -0.09 4.59 -5.44
CA PHE A 21 -0.78 5.66 -4.72
C PHE A 21 -0.16 7.03 -5.04
N LYS A 22 1.18 7.10 -5.08
CA LYS A 22 1.93 8.29 -5.49
C LYS A 22 1.50 8.78 -6.87
N VAL A 23 1.46 7.88 -7.87
CA VAL A 23 1.08 8.21 -9.25
C VAL A 23 -0.38 8.68 -9.32
N LYS A 24 -1.31 7.98 -8.65
CA LYS A 24 -2.74 8.33 -8.67
C LYS A 24 -3.03 9.71 -8.10
N HIS A 25 -2.36 10.08 -7.00
CA HIS A 25 -2.62 11.33 -6.27
C HIS A 25 -1.60 12.45 -6.55
N GLY A 26 -0.66 12.25 -7.49
CA GLY A 26 0.35 13.26 -7.81
C GLY A 26 1.27 13.61 -6.63
N MET A 27 1.46 12.68 -5.69
CA MET A 27 2.25 12.89 -4.48
C MET A 27 3.74 12.60 -4.70
N LYS A 28 4.58 12.90 -3.71
CA LYS A 28 5.97 12.40 -3.67
C LYS A 28 6.01 11.06 -2.96
N GLY A 29 6.84 10.12 -3.42
CA GLY A 29 6.96 8.79 -2.81
C GLY A 29 7.27 8.85 -1.30
N LYS A 30 8.16 9.75 -0.88
CA LYS A 30 8.44 10.00 0.54
C LYS A 30 7.21 10.47 1.34
N ALA A 31 6.35 11.30 0.74
CA ALA A 31 5.14 11.77 1.39
C ALA A 31 4.12 10.63 1.57
N VAL A 32 4.00 9.75 0.56
CA VAL A 32 3.14 8.56 0.65
C VAL A 32 3.67 7.56 1.67
N ALA A 33 4.98 7.31 1.69
CA ALA A 33 5.60 6.43 2.69
C ALA A 33 5.36 6.94 4.13
N ASN A 34 5.53 8.24 4.36
CA ASN A 34 5.23 8.86 5.66
C ASN A 34 3.73 8.75 6.00
N LEU A 35 2.84 9.04 5.05
CA LEU A 35 1.39 8.89 5.22
C LEU A 35 1.02 7.46 5.61
N PHE A 36 1.58 6.45 4.92
CA PHE A 36 1.30 5.05 5.21
C PHE A 36 1.82 4.64 6.58
N TYR A 37 2.97 5.14 6.99
CA TYR A 37 3.52 4.91 8.33
C TYR A 37 2.64 5.54 9.43
N GLU A 38 2.31 6.83 9.30
CA GLU A 38 1.54 7.56 10.31
C GLU A 38 0.10 7.05 10.45
N SER A 39 -0.51 6.63 9.35
CA SER A 39 -1.89 6.10 9.32
C SER A 39 -2.01 4.63 9.70
N LYS A 40 -0.87 3.94 9.92
CA LYS A 40 -0.77 2.48 10.07
C LYS A 40 -1.20 1.69 8.85
N ALA A 41 -1.15 2.29 7.65
CA ALA A 41 -1.48 1.58 6.41
C ALA A 41 -0.43 0.52 6.07
N LEU A 42 0.81 0.67 6.54
CA LEU A 42 1.84 -0.38 6.36
C LEU A 42 1.45 -1.67 7.06
N GLU A 43 0.99 -1.60 8.31
CA GLU A 43 0.50 -2.74 9.08
C GLU A 43 -0.73 -3.36 8.41
N PHE A 44 -1.68 -2.53 8.00
CA PHE A 44 -2.84 -2.99 7.23
C PHE A 44 -2.44 -3.77 5.96
N LEU A 45 -1.49 -3.24 5.17
CA LEU A 45 -1.04 -3.88 3.94
C LEU A 45 -0.29 -5.19 4.20
N LYS A 46 0.46 -5.27 5.31
CA LYS A 46 1.10 -6.52 5.75
C LYS A 46 0.06 -7.56 6.15
N ASP A 47 -0.89 -7.18 6.99
CA ASP A 47 -1.92 -8.09 7.51
C ASP A 47 -2.89 -8.56 6.42
N ALA A 48 -3.17 -7.69 5.43
CA ALA A 48 -4.06 -7.98 4.31
C ALA A 48 -3.33 -8.54 3.07
N TYR A 49 -2.02 -8.81 3.15
CA TYR A 49 -1.20 -9.20 2.00
C TYR A 49 -1.80 -10.36 1.21
N GLU A 50 -2.09 -11.48 1.87
CA GLU A 50 -2.64 -12.71 1.26
C GLU A 50 -3.89 -12.46 0.42
N MET A 51 -4.75 -11.53 0.85
CA MET A 51 -5.97 -11.17 0.14
C MET A 51 -5.69 -10.18 -0.99
N LEU A 52 -4.91 -9.14 -0.73
CA LEU A 52 -4.77 -7.99 -1.63
C LEU A 52 -3.78 -8.22 -2.78
N HIS A 53 -2.70 -8.99 -2.58
CA HIS A 53 -1.64 -9.12 -3.59
C HIS A 53 -2.08 -9.82 -4.89
N THR A 54 -3.24 -10.48 -4.88
CA THR A 54 -3.84 -11.15 -6.05
C THR A 54 -4.85 -10.28 -6.80
N GLN A 55 -5.18 -9.11 -6.26
CA GLN A 55 -6.21 -8.22 -6.80
C GLN A 55 -5.65 -7.25 -7.85
N SER A 56 -6.53 -6.58 -8.58
CA SER A 56 -6.11 -5.53 -9.52
C SER A 56 -5.49 -4.35 -8.77
N LYS A 57 -4.59 -3.64 -9.46
CA LYS A 57 -3.99 -2.39 -8.98
C LYS A 57 -5.07 -1.40 -8.54
N GLU A 58 -6.10 -1.19 -9.37
CA GLU A 58 -7.19 -0.24 -9.11
C GLU A 58 -7.89 -0.58 -7.79
N TYR A 59 -8.23 -1.85 -7.58
CA TYR A 59 -8.88 -2.33 -6.35
C TYR A 59 -7.98 -2.14 -5.11
N ILE A 60 -6.71 -2.53 -5.19
CA ILE A 60 -5.75 -2.35 -4.08
C ILE A 60 -5.68 -0.88 -3.65
N ILE A 61 -5.60 0.04 -4.62
CA ILE A 61 -5.52 1.47 -4.32
C ILE A 61 -6.83 2.00 -3.72
N GLU A 62 -7.99 1.55 -4.22
CA GLU A 62 -9.29 1.90 -3.62
C GLU A 62 -9.42 1.42 -2.17
N GLU A 63 -8.95 0.22 -1.83
CA GLU A 63 -8.94 -0.28 -0.45
C GLU A 63 -8.05 0.56 0.47
N ILE A 64 -6.87 0.96 0.00
CA ILE A 64 -6.00 1.89 0.74
C ILE A 64 -6.69 3.24 0.94
N GLU A 65 -7.34 3.78 -0.08
CA GLU A 65 -8.10 5.02 0.03
C GLU A 65 -9.22 4.92 1.07
N VAL A 66 -10.00 3.83 1.06
CA VAL A 66 -11.06 3.56 2.04
C VAL A 66 -10.47 3.48 3.45
N TYR A 67 -9.36 2.73 3.61
CA TYR A 67 -8.65 2.60 4.88
C TYR A 67 -8.23 3.96 5.46
N LEU A 68 -7.68 4.84 4.61
CA LEU A 68 -7.22 6.17 4.96
C LEU A 68 -8.37 7.14 5.24
N LYS A 69 -9.43 7.14 4.40
CA LYS A 69 -10.62 7.97 4.58
C LYS A 69 -11.35 7.65 5.88
N ASN A 70 -11.44 6.37 6.26
CA ASN A 70 -12.00 5.92 7.54
C ASN A 70 -11.20 6.42 8.76
N ARG A 71 -9.98 6.91 8.56
CA ARG A 71 -9.10 7.51 9.58
C ARG A 71 -8.99 9.03 9.46
N GLY A 72 -9.81 9.65 8.61
CA GLY A 72 -9.89 11.11 8.47
C GLY A 72 -8.86 11.74 7.54
N TYR A 73 -8.08 10.94 6.79
CA TYR A 73 -7.11 11.48 5.82
C TYR A 73 -7.79 11.96 4.54
N LYS A 74 -7.19 12.97 3.91
CA LYS A 74 -7.58 13.54 2.61
C LYS A 74 -6.32 13.69 1.75
N PHE A 75 -6.45 13.42 0.45
CA PHE A 75 -5.38 13.41 -0.53
C PHE A 75 -5.90 13.81 -1.90
#